data_AF-A0A2X1K0X2-F1
#
_entry.id   AF-A0A2X1K0X2-F1
#
_cell.length_a   1.000
_cell.length_b   1.000
_cell.length_c   1.000
_cell.angle_alpha   90.00
_cell.angle_beta   90.00
_cell.angle_gamma   90.00
#
_symmetry.space_group_name_H-M   'P 1'
#
loop_
_entity.id
_entity.type
_entity.pdbx_description
1 polymer ?
#
loop_
_entity_poly.entity_id
_entity_poly.type
_entity_poly.pdbx_seq_one_letter_code
_entity_poly.pdbx_strand_id
1 'polypeptide(L)'
;MTITTDTTLLHDPRRQAALLYWQGFSVPQIAAMLQMKRPTVQSWKQRDGWDSVAPISRVEMSLEARLTQLIIKPQKTGGDFKEIDLLGRQIERLARVNRYSQTGNEADLNPNVANRNKGGRRKPKKNFFSDEAIRKAGADFL
;
A
#
# COMPACT_ATOMS: atom_id res chain seq x y z
N MET A 1 26.54 17.82 -22.83
CA MET A 1 26.45 18.07 -21.38
C MET A 1 26.10 16.76 -20.69
N THR A 2 27.05 16.16 -19.97
CA THR A 2 26.79 14.97 -19.14
C THR A 2 26.13 15.42 -17.85
N ILE A 3 24.82 15.21 -17.73
CA ILE A 3 24.11 15.46 -16.47
C ILE A 3 24.42 14.29 -15.53
N THR A 4 25.49 14.41 -14.75
CA THR A 4 25.80 13.44 -13.70
C THR A 4 24.81 13.67 -12.57
N THR A 5 23.79 12.83 -12.47
CA THR A 5 22.87 12.85 -11.33
C THR A 5 23.64 12.29 -10.14
N ASP A 6 23.86 13.09 -9.10
CA ASP A 6 24.46 12.62 -7.86
C ASP A 6 23.50 11.62 -7.20
N THR A 7 23.87 10.35 -7.30
CA THR A 7 23.08 9.22 -6.79
C THR A 7 23.62 8.69 -5.47
N THR A 8 24.51 9.42 -4.79
CA THR A 8 25.06 9.00 -3.48
C THR A 8 23.96 8.72 -2.45
N LEU A 9 22.85 9.48 -2.50
CA LEU A 9 21.65 9.23 -1.69
C LEU A 9 20.87 7.95 -2.09
N LEU A 10 20.98 7.50 -3.35
CA LEU A 10 20.38 6.27 -3.89
C LEU A 10 21.21 5.03 -3.54
N HIS A 11 22.44 5.22 -3.06
CA HIS A 11 23.36 4.17 -2.62
C HIS A 11 23.71 4.27 -1.14
N ASP A 12 22.74 4.65 -0.30
CA ASP A 12 22.92 4.58 1.16
C ASP A 12 23.08 3.10 1.59
N PRO A 13 24.28 2.66 2.00
CA PRO A 13 24.54 1.27 2.36
C PRO A 13 23.74 0.84 3.60
N ARG A 14 23.35 1.78 4.47
CA ARG A 14 22.52 1.48 5.65
C ARG A 14 21.11 1.08 5.25
N ARG A 15 20.50 1.82 4.30
CA ARG A 15 19.18 1.47 3.74
C ARG A 15 19.24 0.16 2.94
N GLN A 16 20.27 -0.04 2.12
CA GLN A 16 20.44 -1.30 1.40
C GLN A 16 20.55 -2.50 2.35
N ALA A 17 21.30 -2.34 3.45
CA ALA A 17 21.43 -3.37 4.47
C ALA A 17 20.07 -3.70 5.14
N ALA A 18 19.25 -2.69 5.44
CA ALA A 18 17.92 -2.89 6.02
C ALA A 18 17.00 -3.68 5.05
N LEU A 19 17.01 -3.33 3.76
CA LEU A 19 16.22 -4.02 2.74
C LEU A 19 16.64 -5.49 2.59
N LEU A 20 17.95 -5.77 2.55
CA LEU A 20 18.46 -7.15 2.51
C LEU A 20 18.06 -7.92 3.78
N TYR A 21 18.13 -7.28 4.95
CA TYR A 21 17.70 -7.92 6.19
C TYR A 21 16.23 -8.36 6.13
N TRP A 22 15.35 -7.49 5.66
CA TRP A 22 13.92 -7.81 5.55
C TRP A 22 13.59 -8.82 4.44
N GLN A 23 14.50 -9.06 3.50
CA GLN A 23 14.43 -10.16 2.54
C GLN A 23 14.86 -11.52 3.14
N GLY A 24 15.38 -11.54 4.37
CA GLY A 24 15.78 -12.75 5.08
C GLY A 24 17.29 -13.01 5.11
N PHE A 25 18.12 -12.10 4.59
CA PHE A 25 19.57 -12.25 4.68
C PHE A 25 20.05 -11.99 6.11
N SER A 26 21.00 -12.81 6.57
CA SER A 26 21.64 -12.63 7.87
C SER A 26 22.64 -11.46 7.86
N VAL A 27 22.89 -10.86 9.02
CA VAL A 27 23.85 -9.75 9.17
C VAL A 27 25.26 -10.08 8.59
N PRO A 28 25.82 -11.29 8.78
CA PRO A 28 27.10 -11.65 8.13
C PRO A 28 27.02 -11.68 6.60
N GLN A 29 25.94 -12.20 6.01
CA GLN A 29 25.76 -12.21 4.56
C GLN A 29 25.67 -10.80 4.00
N ILE A 30 24.88 -9.93 4.66
CA ILE A 30 24.73 -8.52 4.28
C ILE A 30 26.08 -7.79 4.33
N ALA A 31 26.84 -8.00 5.42
CA ALA A 31 28.16 -7.42 5.57
C ALA A 31 29.11 -7.83 4.42
N ALA A 32 29.08 -9.10 4.00
CA ALA A 32 29.85 -9.57 2.87
C ALA A 32 29.38 -8.96 1.53
N MET A 33 28.07 -8.92 1.28
CA MET A 33 27.48 -8.39 0.04
C MET A 33 27.77 -6.90 -0.15
N LEU A 34 27.69 -6.12 0.93
CA LEU A 34 27.94 -4.67 0.89
C LEU A 34 29.40 -4.31 1.17
N GLN A 35 30.29 -5.30 1.31
CA GLN A 35 31.71 -5.11 1.63
C GLN A 35 31.93 -4.24 2.88
N MET A 36 31.12 -4.45 3.91
CA MET A 36 31.15 -3.69 5.16
C MET A 36 31.58 -4.57 6.34
N LYS A 37 32.08 -3.93 7.40
CA LYS A 37 32.38 -4.62 8.65
C LYS A 37 31.07 -5.09 9.32
N ARG A 38 31.01 -6.36 9.73
CA ARG A 38 29.84 -6.93 10.44
C ARG A 38 29.35 -6.07 11.63
N PRO A 39 30.22 -5.52 12.51
CA PRO A 39 29.78 -4.66 13.61
C PRO A 39 29.03 -3.40 13.14
N THR A 40 29.37 -2.86 11.97
CA THR A 40 28.68 -1.70 11.38
C THR A 40 27.23 -2.04 11.06
N VAL A 41 26.99 -3.15 10.34
CA VAL A 41 25.65 -3.62 9.99
C VAL A 41 24.85 -4.00 11.24
N GLN A 42 25.49 -4.67 12.21
CA GLN A 42 24.87 -5.02 13.50
C GLN A 42 24.42 -3.76 14.26
N SER A 43 25.26 -2.72 14.29
CA SER A 43 24.94 -1.45 14.94
C SER A 43 23.77 -0.73 14.27
N TRP A 44 23.64 -0.80 12.94
CA TRP A 44 22.48 -0.26 12.23
C TRP A 44 21.20 -1.02 12.57
N LYS A 45 21.24 -2.35 12.53
CA LYS A 45 20.11 -3.22 12.90
C LYS A 45 19.56 -2.88 14.28
N GLN A 46 20.44 -2.70 15.27
CA GLN A 46 20.04 -2.34 16.63
C GLN A 46 19.49 -0.92 16.71
N ARG A 47 20.21 0.07 16.16
CA ARG A 47 19.81 1.48 16.26
C ARG A 47 18.48 1.78 15.56
N ASP A 48 18.23 1.13 14.44
CA ASP A 48 17.01 1.33 13.64
C ASP A 48 15.92 0.32 13.97
N GLY A 49 16.16 -0.59 14.92
CA GLY A 49 15.17 -1.57 15.38
C GLY A 49 14.57 -2.41 14.24
N TRP A 50 15.39 -2.92 13.32
CA TRP A 50 14.88 -3.57 12.10
C TRP A 50 13.93 -4.75 12.38
N ASP A 51 14.09 -5.42 13.52
CA ASP A 51 13.24 -6.54 13.95
C ASP A 51 11.80 -6.09 14.26
N SER A 52 11.65 -4.87 14.81
CA SER A 52 10.36 -4.33 15.24
C SER A 52 9.58 -3.63 14.12
N VAL A 53 10.19 -3.42 12.95
CA VAL A 53 9.51 -2.75 11.83
C VAL A 53 8.43 -3.66 11.27
N ALA A 54 7.18 -3.20 11.32
CA ALA A 54 6.02 -3.94 10.79
C ALA A 54 6.16 -4.16 9.27
N PRO A 55 5.72 -5.31 8.73
CA PRO A 55 5.82 -5.60 7.29
C PRO A 55 5.24 -4.51 6.39
N ILE A 56 4.10 -3.93 6.78
CA ILE A 56 3.45 -2.85 6.02
C ILE A 56 4.31 -1.59 5.95
N SER A 57 4.98 -1.24 7.05
CA SER A 57 5.89 -0.10 7.10
C SER A 57 7.11 -0.30 6.21
N ARG A 58 7.59 -1.55 6.06
CA ARG A 58 8.69 -1.88 5.12
C ARG A 58 8.27 -1.62 3.66
N VAL A 59 7.02 -1.96 3.32
CA VAL A 59 6.45 -1.69 2.00
C VAL A 59 6.30 -0.19 1.76
N GLU A 60 5.79 0.56 2.74
CA GLU A 60 5.67 2.02 2.69
C GLU A 60 7.01 2.69 2.40
N MET A 61 8.04 2.35 3.19
CA MET A 61 9.39 2.89 3.01
C MET A 61 9.95 2.59 1.61
N SER A 62 9.66 1.41 1.06
CA SER A 62 10.16 1.00 -0.25
C SER A 62 9.46 1.76 -1.39
N LEU A 63 8.14 1.97 -1.27
CA LEU A 63 7.38 2.76 -2.22
C LEU A 63 7.76 4.24 -2.19
N GLU A 64 7.90 4.82 -0.99
CA GLU A 64 8.35 6.20 -0.81
C GLU A 64 9.72 6.39 -1.45
N ALA A 65 10.68 5.52 -1.12
CA ALA A 65 12.03 5.60 -1.67
C ALA A 65 12.00 5.60 -3.20
N ARG A 66 11.27 4.65 -3.82
CA ARG A 66 11.15 4.55 -5.28
C ARG A 66 10.51 5.79 -5.90
N LEU A 67 9.45 6.29 -5.29
CA LEU A 67 8.77 7.51 -5.74
C LEU A 67 9.72 8.72 -5.70
N THR A 68 10.50 8.89 -4.63
CA THR A 68 11.52 9.93 -4.55
C THR A 68 12.53 9.81 -5.69
N GLN A 69 13.03 8.61 -6.02
CA GLN A 69 13.97 8.41 -7.14
C GLN A 69 13.38 8.90 -8.47
N LEU A 70 12.12 8.56 -8.73
CA LEU A 70 11.45 8.93 -9.98
C LEU A 70 11.19 10.44 -10.04
N ILE A 71 10.83 11.07 -8.92
CA ILE A 71 10.58 12.51 -8.82
C ILE A 71 11.87 13.30 -9.11
N ILE A 72 13.00 12.93 -8.50
CA ILE A 72 14.27 13.64 -8.68
C ILE A 72 14.94 13.36 -10.03
N LYS A 73 14.46 12.36 -10.79
CA LYS A 73 15.01 12.01 -12.11
C LYS A 73 14.93 13.23 -13.05
N PRO A 74 16.06 13.69 -13.63
CA PRO A 74 16.10 14.93 -14.39
C PRO A 74 15.35 14.84 -15.72
N GLN A 75 15.40 13.68 -16.38
CA GLN A 75 14.68 13.40 -17.62
C GLN A 75 13.75 12.21 -17.41
N LYS A 76 12.44 12.48 -17.40
CA LYS A 76 11.40 11.47 -17.22
C LYS A 76 10.92 10.97 -18.58
N THR A 77 10.76 9.67 -18.68
CA THR A 77 10.13 8.97 -19.79
C THR A 77 8.63 8.80 -19.53
N GLY A 78 7.86 8.45 -20.56
CA GLY A 78 6.46 8.08 -20.38
C GLY A 78 6.26 6.89 -19.42
N GLY A 79 7.24 5.99 -19.33
CA GLY A 79 7.25 4.89 -18.35
C GLY A 79 7.39 5.40 -16.91
N ASP A 80 8.27 6.36 -16.66
CA ASP A 80 8.46 6.93 -15.32
C ASP A 80 7.18 7.62 -14.81
N PHE A 81 6.47 8.36 -15.68
CA PHE A 81 5.20 8.99 -15.32
C PHE A 81 4.11 7.96 -14.96
N LYS A 82 4.05 6.85 -15.69
CA LYS A 82 3.13 5.75 -15.36
C LYS A 82 3.49 5.10 -14.03
N GLU A 83 4.78 4.89 -13.77
CA GLU A 83 5.23 4.33 -12.50
C GLU A 83 4.90 5.25 -11.32
N ILE A 84 5.13 6.56 -11.45
CA ILE A 84 4.74 7.56 -10.44
C ILE A 84 3.23 7.50 -10.14
N ASP A 85 2.38 7.44 -11.17
CA ASP A 85 0.93 7.33 -10.99
C ASP A 85 0.55 6.03 -10.27
N LEU A 86 1.12 4.89 -10.67
CA LEU A 86 0.88 3.61 -10.02
C LEU A 86 1.31 3.61 -8.56
N LEU A 87 2.50 4.15 -8.26
CA LEU A 87 3.01 4.27 -6.89
C LEU A 87 2.12 5.18 -6.03
N GLY A 88 1.64 6.31 -6.57
CA GLY A 88 0.70 7.19 -5.89
C GLY A 88 -0.59 6.47 -5.48
N ARG A 89 -1.16 5.65 -6.37
CA ARG A 89 -2.35 4.83 -6.05
C ARG A 89 -2.07 3.78 -4.98
N GLN A 90 -0.86 3.20 -4.94
CA GLN A 90 -0.49 2.27 -3.87
C GLN A 90 -0.38 2.98 -2.52
N ILE A 91 0.15 4.19 -2.47
CA ILE A 91 0.22 5.00 -1.25
C ILE A 91 -1.20 5.27 -0.70
N GLU A 92 -2.14 5.65 -1.55
CA GLU A 92 -3.54 5.80 -1.11
C GLU A 92 -4.13 4.49 -0.54
N ARG A 93 -3.82 3.36 -1.18
CA ARG A 93 -4.28 2.05 -0.72
C ARG A 93 -3.70 1.70 0.64
N LEU A 94 -2.42 1.98 0.87
CA LEU A 94 -1.78 1.77 2.17
C LEU A 94 -2.39 2.67 3.25
N ALA A 95 -2.68 3.93 2.94
CA ALA A 95 -3.38 4.82 3.86
C ALA A 95 -4.75 4.27 4.28
N ARG A 96 -5.50 3.67 3.35
CA ARG A 96 -6.78 2.98 3.64
C ARG A 96 -6.59 1.76 4.53
N VAL A 97 -5.57 0.94 4.26
CA VAL A 97 -5.25 -0.24 5.09
C VAL A 97 -4.83 0.18 6.50
N ASN A 98 -4.01 1.22 6.65
CA ASN A 98 -3.61 1.75 7.95
C ASN A 98 -4.81 2.28 8.73
N ARG A 99 -5.69 3.03 8.06
CA ARG A 99 -6.92 3.53 8.68
C ARG A 99 -7.80 2.38 9.16
N TYR A 100 -8.01 1.36 8.33
CA TYR A 100 -8.72 0.15 8.72
C TYR A 100 -8.06 -0.56 9.92
N SER A 101 -6.73 -0.65 9.95
CA SER A 101 -6.02 -1.26 11.07
C SER A 101 -6.23 -0.50 12.40
N GLN A 102 -6.55 0.80 12.34
CA GLN A 102 -6.84 1.63 13.52
C GLN A 102 -8.32 1.60 13.91
N THR A 103 -9.23 1.60 12.93
CA THR A 103 -10.67 1.74 13.15
C THR A 103 -11.42 0.42 13.20
N GLY A 104 -10.89 -0.64 12.57
CA GLY A 104 -11.57 -1.90 12.30
C GLY A 104 -12.72 -1.80 11.29
N ASN A 105 -12.94 -0.63 10.67
CA ASN A 105 -14.11 -0.39 9.84
C ASN A 105 -13.86 -0.77 8.37
N GLU A 106 -14.49 -1.84 7.90
CA GLU A 106 -14.35 -2.32 6.52
C GLU A 106 -14.68 -1.27 5.44
N ALA A 107 -15.49 -0.26 5.77
CA ALA A 107 -15.78 0.84 4.84
C ALA A 107 -14.53 1.68 4.50
N ASP A 108 -13.49 1.66 5.33
CA ASP A 108 -12.22 2.36 5.06
C ASP A 108 -11.41 1.68 3.92
N LEU A 109 -11.60 0.36 3.71
CA LEU A 109 -10.93 -0.40 2.65
C LEU A 109 -11.59 -0.22 1.28
N ASN A 110 -12.92 -0.08 1.25
CA ASN A 110 -13.69 -0.03 0.01
C ASN A 110 -14.44 1.30 -0.14
N PRO A 111 -13.97 2.23 -1.00
CA PRO A 111 -14.63 3.51 -1.21
C PRO A 111 -16.05 3.37 -1.78
N ASN A 112 -16.37 2.27 -2.46
CA ASN A 112 -17.73 2.01 -2.94
C ASN A 112 -18.72 1.74 -1.80
N VAL A 113 -18.26 1.18 -0.67
CA VAL A 113 -19.10 0.98 0.52
C VAL A 113 -19.42 2.33 1.16
N ALA A 114 -18.41 3.21 1.30
CA ALA A 114 -18.62 4.57 1.75
C ALA A 114 -19.60 5.33 0.82
N ASN A 115 -19.42 5.23 -0.50
CA ASN A 115 -20.30 5.86 -1.48
C ASN A 115 -21.73 5.31 -1.43
N ARG A 116 -21.92 4.01 -1.22
CA ARG A 116 -23.25 3.38 -1.04
C ARG A 116 -23.96 3.88 0.21
N ASN A 117 -23.22 4.08 1.31
CA ASN A 117 -23.77 4.55 2.57
C ASN A 117 -24.02 6.08 2.60
N LYS A 118 -23.43 6.83 1.68
CA LYS A 118 -23.63 8.30 1.55
C LYS A 118 -25.01 8.66 1.00
N GLY A 119 -25.64 7.78 0.22
CA GLY A 119 -27.02 7.95 -0.24
C GLY A 119 -28.03 7.47 0.81
N GLY A 120 -29.20 8.13 0.88
CA GLY A 120 -30.31 7.64 1.69
C GLY A 120 -30.63 6.19 1.33
N ARG A 121 -30.62 5.29 2.32
CA ARG A 121 -30.87 3.85 2.13
C ARG A 121 -32.21 3.69 1.40
N ARG A 122 -32.18 3.13 0.17
CA ARG A 122 -33.40 2.82 -0.59
C ARG A 122 -34.30 2.00 0.34
N LYS A 123 -35.46 2.56 0.70
CA LYS A 123 -36.43 1.87 1.54
C LYS A 123 -36.79 0.55 0.83
N PRO A 124 -36.77 -0.59 1.53
CA PRO A 124 -37.21 -1.84 0.93
C PRO A 124 -38.61 -1.64 0.36
N LYS A 125 -38.82 -2.03 -0.91
CA LYS A 125 -40.17 -2.08 -1.47
C LYS A 125 -40.96 -3.03 -0.58
N LYS A 126 -41.96 -2.50 0.15
CA LYS A 126 -42.94 -3.33 0.85
C LYS A 126 -43.57 -4.23 -0.22
N ASN A 127 -43.67 -5.53 0.04
CA ASN A 127 -44.38 -6.46 -0.85
C ASN A 127 -45.85 -6.01 -0.93
N PHE A 128 -46.14 -5.12 -1.87
CA PHE A 128 -47.48 -4.68 -2.17
C PHE A 128 -48.07 -5.73 -3.11
N PHE A 129 -48.83 -6.66 -2.54
CA PHE A 129 -49.70 -7.50 -3.33
C PHE A 129 -50.81 -6.60 -3.86
N SER A 130 -50.88 -6.41 -5.18
CA SER A 130 -52.03 -5.73 -5.79
C SER A 130 -53.28 -6.57 -5.59
N ASP A 131 -54.45 -5.94 -5.56
CA ASP A 131 -55.73 -6.66 -5.49
C ASP A 131 -55.87 -7.68 -6.63
N GLU A 132 -55.25 -7.41 -7.78
CA GLU A 132 -55.15 -8.34 -8.89
C GLU A 132 -54.28 -9.57 -8.58
N ALA A 133 -53.15 -9.40 -7.90
CA ALA A 133 -52.31 -10.53 -7.47
C ALA A 133 -53.01 -11.39 -6.41
N ILE A 134 -53.77 -10.76 -5.51
CA ILE A 134 -54.61 -11.46 -4.52
C ILE A 134 -55.73 -12.24 -5.22
N ARG A 135 -56.39 -11.63 -6.21
CA ARG A 135 -57.48 -12.25 -6.98
C ARG A 135 -57.00 -13.43 -7.81
N LYS A 136 -55.82 -13.31 -8.44
CA LYS A 136 -55.21 -14.40 -9.21
C LYS A 136 -54.83 -15.57 -8.31
N ALA A 137 -54.23 -15.29 -7.15
CA ALA A 137 -53.94 -16.33 -6.17
C ALA A 137 -55.22 -17.03 -5.68
N GLY A 138 -56.32 -16.29 -5.45
CA GLY A 138 -57.60 -16.88 -5.04
C GLY A 138 -58.31 -17.69 -6.13
N ALA A 139 -58.11 -17.36 -7.41
CA ALA A 139 -58.67 -18.10 -8.54
C ALA A 139 -57.97 -19.45 -8.78
N ASP A 140 -56.71 -19.59 -8.37
CA ASP A 140 -55.96 -20.85 -8.50
C ASP A 140 -56.35 -21.90 -7.42
N PHE A 141 -57.21 -21.54 -6.45
CA PHE A 141 -57.71 -22.43 -5.37
C PHE A 141 -59.17 -22.91 -5.57
N LEU A 142 -59.78 -22.69 -6.74
CA LEU A 142 -61.11 -23.18 -7.14
C LEU A 142 -61.01 -24.04 -8.40
#